data_AF-A0A0K0D3I0-F1
#
_entry.id   AF-A0A0K0D3I0-F1
#
_cell.length_a   1.000
_cell.length_b   1.000
_cell.length_c   1.000
_cell.angle_alpha   90.00
_cell.angle_beta   90.00
_cell.angle_gamma   90.00
#
_symmetry.space_group_name_H-M   'P 1'
#
loop_
_entity.id
_entity.type
_entity.pdbx_description
1 polymer ?
#
loop_
_entity_poly.entity_id
_entity_poly.type
_entity_poly.pdbx_seq_one_letter_code
_entity_poly.pdbx_strand_id
1 'polypeptide(L)'
;LYRTKISRTASCFSSPTLRHLCGVPECPYSSIHRELKADSSSSKCLTGSFECRDSGKCLRDEFRCDYEPDCTDSSDEENCEDYLAHFEYLGSLKIAQKVTEIWTYIPHVQGCARRCRDSSLVCEGFSYEAQTQMCLLTDSTEIGDNLAVKLSSRYYKKRVLSSE
;
A
#
# COMPACT_ATOMS: atom_id res chain seq x y z
N LEU A 1 -26.51 7.46 -22.98
CA LEU A 1 -26.75 7.40 -21.52
C LEU A 1 -25.50 7.94 -20.81
N TYR A 2 -25.35 9.27 -20.72
CA TYR A 2 -24.19 9.89 -20.07
C TYR A 2 -24.41 9.83 -18.55
N ARG A 3 -23.49 9.15 -17.84
CA ARG A 3 -23.41 9.20 -16.37
C ARG A 3 -23.07 10.64 -15.97
N THR A 4 -24.04 11.34 -15.39
CA THR A 4 -23.81 12.59 -14.67
C THR A 4 -22.83 12.32 -13.54
N LYS A 5 -21.64 12.94 -13.59
CA LYS A 5 -20.71 12.97 -12.46
C LYS A 5 -21.39 13.72 -11.31
N ILE A 6 -21.87 12.97 -10.31
CA ILE A 6 -22.31 13.54 -9.05
C ILE A 6 -21.04 14.07 -8.36
N SER A 7 -20.79 15.37 -8.46
CA SER A 7 -19.76 16.05 -7.68
C SER A 7 -20.20 16.06 -6.22
N ARG A 8 -19.65 15.13 -5.41
CA ARG A 8 -19.76 15.19 -3.96
C ARG A 8 -18.56 15.99 -3.46
N THR A 9 -18.75 17.27 -3.19
CA THR A 9 -17.72 18.07 -2.52
C THR A 9 -17.51 17.50 -1.11
N ALA A 10 -16.26 17.16 -0.79
CA ALA A 10 -15.91 16.66 0.54
C ALA A 10 -16.21 17.73 1.60
N SER A 11 -16.97 17.36 2.62
CA SER A 11 -17.37 18.27 3.70
C SER A 11 -17.29 17.56 5.05
N CYS A 12 -16.90 18.31 6.08
CA CYS A 12 -16.89 17.86 7.47
C CYS A 12 -18.00 18.58 8.26
N PHE A 13 -18.53 17.94 9.29
CA PHE A 13 -19.43 18.61 10.24
C PHE A 13 -18.62 19.21 11.38
N SER A 14 -18.88 20.47 11.71
CA SER A 14 -18.36 21.09 12.94
C SER A 14 -19.42 21.18 14.04
N SER A 15 -20.67 20.87 13.73
CA SER A 15 -21.84 20.86 14.63
C SER A 15 -22.98 20.08 13.94
N PRO A 16 -24.01 19.59 14.66
CA PRO A 16 -25.10 18.81 14.06
C PRO A 16 -25.81 19.47 12.86
N THR A 17 -25.77 20.80 12.76
CA THR A 17 -26.39 21.56 11.68
C THR A 17 -25.39 22.25 10.74
N LEU A 18 -24.10 22.23 11.05
CA LEU A 18 -23.10 23.04 10.34
C LEU A 18 -22.07 22.16 9.63
N ARG A 19 -22.00 22.31 8.30
CA ARG A 19 -21.01 21.66 7.43
C ARG A 19 -20.00 22.68 6.94
N HIS A 20 -18.72 22.32 6.99
CA HIS A 20 -17.63 23.04 6.36
C HIS A 20 -17.13 22.26 5.15
N LEU A 21 -16.71 22.97 4.11
CA LEU A 21 -16.05 22.37 2.97
C LEU A 21 -14.60 22.03 3.34
N CYS A 22 -14.17 20.82 3.01
CA CYS A 22 -12.77 20.45 3.12
C CYS A 22 -12.05 20.93 1.86
N GLY A 23 -10.92 21.61 2.02
CA GLY A 23 -9.99 21.92 0.93
C GLY A 23 -9.25 20.67 0.48
N VAL A 24 -9.97 19.69 -0.08
CA VAL A 24 -9.35 18.53 -0.71
C VAL A 24 -8.73 19.02 -2.02
N PRO A 25 -7.39 19.00 -2.18
CA PRO A 25 -6.79 19.36 -3.44
C PRO A 25 -7.32 18.41 -4.51
N GLU A 26 -7.73 18.95 -5.65
CA GLU A 26 -8.07 18.11 -6.80
C GLU A 26 -6.80 17.35 -7.19
N CYS A 27 -6.87 16.02 -7.21
CA CYS A 27 -5.83 15.23 -7.86
C CYS A 27 -5.67 15.77 -9.28
N PRO A 28 -4.44 15.92 -9.81
CA PRO A 28 -4.23 16.45 -11.15
C PRO A 28 -4.69 15.43 -12.20
N TYR A 29 -6.00 15.32 -12.36
CA TYR A 29 -6.64 14.45 -13.32
C TYR A 29 -7.11 15.31 -14.48
N SER A 30 -6.27 15.30 -15.52
CA SER A 30 -6.55 15.70 -16.90
C SER A 30 -6.52 17.19 -17.25
N SER A 31 -5.31 17.71 -17.40
CA SER A 31 -4.96 18.47 -18.61
C SER A 31 -3.48 18.25 -18.97
N ILE A 32 -3.00 17.00 -19.02
CA ILE A 32 -1.71 16.63 -19.62
C ILE A 32 -1.65 15.09 -19.74
N HIS A 33 -2.11 14.57 -20.89
CA HIS A 33 -1.27 13.65 -21.68
C HIS A 33 -0.22 14.51 -22.40
N ARG A 34 0.58 15.28 -21.66
CA ARG A 34 1.95 15.56 -22.08
C ARG A 34 2.71 14.35 -21.59
N GLU A 35 3.20 13.57 -22.54
CA GLU A 35 4.56 13.06 -22.43
C GLU A 35 5.38 14.12 -21.70
N LEU A 36 5.94 13.77 -20.54
CA LEU A 36 6.91 14.61 -19.84
C LEU A 36 7.99 14.95 -20.87
N LYS A 37 7.83 16.08 -21.57
CA LYS A 37 8.84 16.57 -22.50
C LYS A 37 10.02 16.87 -21.62
N ALA A 38 11.01 16.00 -21.75
CA ALA A 38 12.34 16.16 -21.23
C ALA A 38 12.76 17.63 -21.37
N ASP A 39 12.97 18.29 -20.24
CA ASP A 39 13.89 19.40 -20.27
C ASP A 39 15.27 18.78 -20.49
N SER A 40 15.80 19.04 -21.68
CA SER A 40 16.99 18.40 -22.21
C SER A 40 18.22 18.92 -21.49
N SER A 41 18.63 18.25 -20.41
CA SER A 41 20.04 17.90 -20.19
C SER A 41 20.20 16.90 -19.03
N SER A 42 20.81 15.76 -19.35
CA SER A 42 21.14 14.63 -18.47
C SER A 42 19.96 13.73 -18.06
N SER A 43 19.75 12.73 -18.92
CA SER A 43 19.04 11.48 -18.71
C SER A 43 19.23 10.89 -17.31
N LYS A 44 18.20 11.02 -16.47
CA LYS A 44 17.80 10.15 -15.36
C LYS A 44 16.46 10.69 -14.83
N CYS A 45 15.53 9.80 -14.49
CA CYS A 45 14.28 10.19 -13.83
C CYS A 45 14.54 11.08 -12.60
N LEU A 46 13.51 11.84 -12.17
CA LEU A 46 13.60 12.67 -10.96
C LEU A 46 14.01 11.82 -9.75
N THR A 47 14.65 12.43 -8.76
CA THR A 47 14.96 11.74 -7.49
C THR A 47 13.69 11.16 -6.87
N GLY A 48 13.71 9.88 -6.50
CA GLY A 48 12.53 9.16 -6.00
C GLY A 48 11.66 8.55 -7.11
N SER A 49 12.17 8.47 -8.34
CA SER A 49 11.55 7.79 -9.47
C SER A 49 12.55 6.95 -10.25
N PHE A 50 12.05 5.91 -10.91
CA PHE A 50 12.80 4.99 -11.75
C PHE A 50 12.21 4.94 -13.16
N GLU A 51 13.01 4.49 -14.11
CA GLU A 51 12.64 4.39 -15.52
C GLU A 51 12.21 2.95 -15.85
N CYS A 52 11.02 2.78 -16.43
CA CYS A 52 10.61 1.51 -17.03
C CYS A 52 11.58 1.14 -18.16
N ARG A 53 11.99 -0.13 -18.23
CA ARG A 53 13.08 -0.56 -19.11
C ARG A 53 12.80 -0.30 -20.60
N ASP A 54 11.64 -0.68 -21.10
CA ASP A 54 11.36 -0.61 -22.55
C ASP A 54 10.71 0.72 -22.99
N SER A 55 9.86 1.30 -22.13
CA SER A 55 9.09 2.50 -22.50
C SER A 55 9.79 3.82 -22.17
N GLY A 56 10.83 3.81 -21.34
CA GLY A 56 11.48 5.03 -20.84
C GLY A 56 10.59 5.88 -19.93
N LYS A 57 9.42 5.35 -19.51
CA LYS A 57 8.46 6.04 -18.64
C LYS A 57 9.03 6.11 -17.23
N CYS A 58 9.04 7.29 -16.62
CA CYS A 58 9.39 7.43 -15.21
C CYS A 58 8.19 7.13 -14.30
N LEU A 59 8.37 6.23 -13.35
CA LEU A 59 7.43 5.90 -12.27
C LEU A 59 8.04 6.27 -10.92
N ARG A 60 7.20 6.63 -9.94
CA ARG A 60 7.65 6.85 -8.56
C ARG A 60 8.15 5.55 -7.95
N ASP A 61 9.17 5.60 -7.11
CA ASP A 61 9.77 4.41 -6.49
C ASP A 61 8.78 3.57 -5.66
N GLU A 62 7.66 4.16 -5.24
CA GLU A 62 6.59 3.43 -4.53
C GLU A 62 5.90 2.34 -5.39
N PHE A 63 5.90 2.50 -6.72
CA PHE A 63 5.38 1.54 -7.71
C PHE A 63 6.37 0.43 -8.05
N ARG A 64 7.57 0.45 -7.46
CA ARG A 64 8.51 -0.64 -7.64
C ARG A 64 8.19 -1.76 -6.66
N CYS A 65 7.98 -2.97 -7.17
CA CYS A 65 7.64 -4.14 -6.37
C CYS A 65 6.42 -3.92 -5.47
N ASP A 66 5.39 -3.27 -6.01
CA ASP A 66 4.11 -3.12 -5.35
C ASP A 66 3.11 -4.23 -5.72
N TYR A 67 3.53 -5.12 -6.63
CA TYR A 67 2.80 -6.28 -7.14
C TYR A 67 1.63 -5.95 -8.07
N GLU A 68 1.61 -4.73 -8.63
CA GLU A 68 0.79 -4.34 -9.77
C GLU A 68 1.69 -3.94 -10.95
N PRO A 69 1.45 -4.44 -12.19
CA PRO A 69 2.26 -4.02 -13.32
C PRO A 69 1.88 -2.60 -13.78
N ASP A 70 2.73 -1.61 -13.46
CA ASP A 70 2.60 -0.21 -13.86
C ASP A 70 3.43 0.15 -15.09
N CYS A 71 4.51 -0.58 -15.35
CA CYS A 71 5.20 -0.53 -16.62
C CYS A 71 4.50 -1.41 -17.67
N THR A 72 4.51 -0.97 -18.93
CA THR A 72 3.95 -1.76 -20.04
C THR A 72 4.68 -3.08 -20.30
N ASP A 73 5.94 -3.15 -19.88
CA ASP A 73 6.80 -4.34 -19.93
C ASP A 73 6.92 -5.04 -18.56
N SER A 74 6.16 -4.58 -17.54
CA SER A 74 6.19 -5.09 -16.17
C SER A 74 7.58 -5.07 -15.51
N SER A 75 8.49 -4.22 -16.01
CA SER A 75 9.87 -4.12 -15.51
C SER A 75 9.98 -3.58 -14.08
N ASP A 76 8.93 -2.92 -13.59
CA ASP A 76 8.74 -2.47 -12.22
C ASP A 76 8.56 -3.62 -11.21
N GLU A 77 8.07 -4.77 -11.68
CA GLU A 77 7.79 -5.96 -10.88
C GLU A 77 8.84 -7.08 -11.07
N GLU A 78 9.95 -6.77 -11.73
CA GLU A 78 11.06 -7.70 -11.90
C GLU A 78 12.06 -7.64 -10.74
N ASN A 79 12.60 -8.82 -10.40
CA ASN A 79 13.63 -8.98 -9.36
C ASN A 79 13.19 -8.42 -7.98
N CYS A 80 11.90 -8.58 -7.66
CA CYS A 80 11.34 -8.25 -6.37
C CYS A 80 11.67 -9.31 -5.31
N GLU A 81 11.98 -8.85 -4.11
CA GLU A 81 12.20 -9.74 -2.96
C GLU A 81 10.88 -10.40 -2.54
N ASP A 82 10.94 -11.68 -2.19
CA ASP A 82 9.84 -12.38 -1.51
C ASP A 82 9.78 -11.95 -0.04
N TYR A 83 9.05 -10.86 0.25
CA TYR A 83 8.93 -10.32 1.60
C TYR A 83 8.23 -11.30 2.56
N LEU A 84 7.36 -12.19 2.07
CA LEU A 84 6.71 -13.23 2.86
C LEU A 84 7.68 -14.31 3.34
N ALA A 85 8.88 -14.43 2.77
CA ALA A 85 9.89 -15.37 3.25
C ALA A 85 10.27 -15.15 4.72
N HIS A 86 10.14 -13.91 5.22
CA HIS A 86 10.39 -13.54 6.61
C HIS A 86 9.23 -13.84 7.57
N PHE A 87 8.13 -14.40 7.06
CA PHE A 87 6.89 -14.60 7.83
C PHE A 87 6.40 -16.06 7.76
N GLU A 88 5.58 -16.42 8.74
CA GLU A 88 4.85 -17.68 8.83
C GLU A 88 3.34 -17.40 8.79
N TYR A 89 2.62 -18.14 7.95
CA TYR A 89 1.15 -18.05 7.89
C TYR A 89 0.52 -18.87 9.02
N LEU A 90 -0.29 -18.22 9.85
CA LEU A 90 -0.90 -18.87 11.03
C LEU A 90 -2.41 -19.11 10.91
N GLY A 91 -3.05 -18.65 9.82
CA GLY A 91 -4.45 -18.96 9.55
C GLY A 91 -5.31 -17.76 9.16
N SER A 92 -6.63 -18.03 9.05
CA SER A 92 -7.62 -17.02 8.65
C SER A 92 -8.09 -16.15 9.83
N LEU A 93 -7.18 -15.33 10.32
CA LEU A 93 -7.36 -14.47 11.48
C LEU A 93 -7.19 -12.99 11.09
N LYS A 94 -7.86 -12.12 11.83
CA LYS A 94 -7.72 -10.66 11.73
C LYS A 94 -7.26 -10.12 13.08
N ILE A 95 -6.31 -9.18 13.05
CA ILE A 95 -5.93 -8.45 14.26
C ILE A 95 -7.11 -7.59 14.71
N ALA A 96 -7.56 -7.83 15.94
CA ALA A 96 -8.69 -7.17 16.59
C ALA A 96 -8.25 -6.13 17.62
N GLN A 97 -7.11 -6.35 18.29
CA GLN A 97 -6.54 -5.44 19.29
C GLN A 97 -5.03 -5.25 19.07
N LYS A 98 -4.44 -4.22 19.69
CA LYS A 98 -3.03 -3.84 19.52
C LYS A 98 -2.60 -3.65 18.06
N VAL A 99 -3.48 -3.02 17.28
CA VAL A 99 -3.14 -2.58 15.92
C VAL A 99 -2.22 -1.37 16.03
N THR A 100 -1.01 -1.49 15.50
CA THR A 100 0.01 -0.42 15.54
C THR A 100 -0.08 0.47 14.31
N GLU A 101 -0.29 -0.13 13.14
CA GLU A 101 -0.45 0.59 11.87
C GLU A 101 -1.60 0.03 11.05
N ILE A 102 -2.27 0.92 10.31
CA ILE A 102 -3.35 0.59 9.38
C ILE A 102 -2.97 1.13 8.01
N TRP A 103 -2.80 0.22 7.06
CA TRP A 103 -2.50 0.53 5.66
C TRP A 103 -3.67 0.13 4.77
N THR A 104 -4.07 1.04 3.89
CA THR A 104 -5.12 0.83 2.89
C THR A 104 -4.53 0.80 1.49
N TYR A 105 -5.28 0.26 0.52
CA TYR A 105 -4.84 0.16 -0.88
C TYR A 105 -3.53 -0.63 -1.04
N ILE A 106 -3.38 -1.71 -0.27
CA ILE A 106 -2.28 -2.66 -0.44
C ILE A 106 -2.77 -3.77 -1.40
N PRO A 107 -2.38 -3.74 -2.68
CA PRO A 107 -2.96 -4.62 -3.71
C PRO A 107 -2.60 -6.09 -3.51
N HIS A 108 -1.49 -6.35 -2.83
CA HIS A 108 -0.98 -7.69 -2.62
C HIS A 108 -0.43 -7.91 -1.21
N VAL A 109 -0.53 -9.14 -0.71
CA VAL A 109 -0.07 -9.53 0.64
C VAL A 109 1.42 -9.27 0.85
N GLN A 110 2.23 -9.40 -0.19
CA GLN A 110 3.67 -9.10 -0.14
C GLN A 110 3.94 -7.62 0.15
N GLY A 111 3.09 -6.71 -0.32
CA GLY A 111 3.17 -5.29 0.02
C GLY A 111 2.93 -5.06 1.52
N CYS A 112 2.02 -5.82 2.14
CA CYS A 112 1.79 -5.76 3.59
C CYS A 112 3.01 -6.32 4.37
N ALA A 113 3.61 -7.42 3.87
CA ALA A 113 4.84 -7.97 4.42
C ALA A 113 6.02 -6.98 4.34
N ARG A 114 6.17 -6.27 3.21
CA ARG A 114 7.15 -5.18 3.04
C ARG A 114 6.97 -4.10 4.09
N ARG A 115 5.73 -3.60 4.28
CA ARG A 115 5.42 -2.57 5.29
C ARG A 115 5.78 -3.03 6.70
N CYS A 116 5.45 -4.27 7.04
CA CYS A 116 5.81 -4.85 8.33
C CYS A 116 7.33 -4.93 8.51
N ARG A 117 8.07 -5.34 7.47
CA ARG A 117 9.54 -5.43 7.51
C ARG A 117 10.21 -4.06 7.66
N ASP A 118 9.74 -3.07 6.91
CA ASP A 118 10.35 -1.73 6.85
C ASP A 118 9.93 -0.84 8.04
N SER A 119 8.90 -1.24 8.80
CA SER A 119 8.56 -0.59 10.07
C SER A 119 9.65 -0.88 11.10
N SER A 120 10.36 0.16 11.55
CA SER A 120 11.59 0.13 12.39
C SER A 120 11.44 -0.54 13.78
N LEU A 121 11.10 -1.82 13.84
CA LEU A 121 10.97 -2.73 15.01
C LEU A 121 9.60 -2.82 15.71
N VAL A 122 8.52 -2.24 15.14
CA VAL A 122 7.17 -2.26 15.74
C VAL A 122 6.26 -3.34 15.14
N CYS A 123 6.81 -4.22 14.28
CA CYS A 123 6.02 -5.24 13.62
C CYS A 123 6.50 -6.66 13.95
N GLU A 124 5.67 -7.34 14.73
CA GLU A 124 5.78 -8.77 15.06
C GLU A 124 4.86 -9.63 14.18
N GLY A 125 3.84 -9.02 13.56
CA GLY A 125 2.97 -9.69 12.61
C GLY A 125 1.98 -8.76 11.95
N PHE A 126 1.24 -9.29 10.99
CA PHE A 126 0.23 -8.55 10.26
C PHE A 126 -0.96 -9.40 9.84
N SER A 127 -2.13 -8.78 9.72
CA SER A 127 -3.29 -9.39 9.05
C SER A 127 -3.61 -8.66 7.75
N TYR A 128 -3.79 -9.41 6.68
CA TYR A 128 -4.11 -8.90 5.35
C TYR A 128 -5.50 -9.37 4.90
N GLU A 129 -6.29 -8.44 4.38
CA GLU A 129 -7.61 -8.69 3.80
C GLU A 129 -7.61 -8.30 2.32
N ALA A 130 -7.59 -9.29 1.43
CA ALA A 130 -7.50 -9.06 -0.01
C ALA A 130 -8.73 -8.34 -0.58
N GLN A 131 -9.93 -8.63 -0.07
CA GLN A 131 -11.17 -8.03 -0.60
C GLN A 131 -11.22 -6.51 -0.41
N THR A 132 -10.61 -6.02 0.67
CA THR A 132 -10.59 -4.59 1.01
C THR A 132 -9.21 -3.97 0.84
N GLN A 133 -8.22 -4.75 0.39
CA GLN A 133 -6.81 -4.33 0.29
C GLN A 133 -6.31 -3.67 1.59
N MET A 134 -6.74 -4.22 2.74
CA MET A 134 -6.39 -3.68 4.06
C MET A 134 -5.27 -4.51 4.68
N CYS A 135 -4.32 -3.81 5.28
CA CYS A 135 -3.17 -4.37 5.98
C CYS A 135 -3.12 -3.77 7.39
N LEU A 136 -3.16 -4.63 8.41
CA LEU A 136 -3.05 -4.24 9.82
C LEU A 136 -1.77 -4.82 10.37
N LEU A 137 -0.93 -3.98 10.99
CA LEU A 137 0.30 -4.41 11.65
C LEU A 137 0.09 -4.49 13.17
N THR A 138 0.88 -5.32 13.85
CA THR A 138 0.92 -5.39 15.31
C THR A 138 2.33 -5.65 15.80
N ASP A 139 2.68 -5.08 16.95
CA ASP A 139 3.89 -5.37 17.74
C ASP A 139 3.67 -6.51 18.75
N SER A 140 2.46 -7.08 18.78
CA SER A 140 2.13 -8.13 19.74
C SER A 140 2.64 -9.49 19.27
N THR A 141 3.46 -10.13 20.09
CA THR A 141 3.89 -11.53 19.89
C THR A 141 2.82 -12.54 20.33
N GLU A 142 1.80 -12.08 21.07
CA GLU A 142 0.75 -12.88 21.69
C GLU A 142 -0.45 -13.09 20.78
N ILE A 143 -0.78 -14.36 20.53
CA ILE A 143 -1.88 -14.84 19.66
C ILE A 143 -3.25 -14.80 20.37
N GLY A 144 -3.33 -14.39 21.66
CA GLY A 144 -4.55 -14.39 22.50
C GLY A 144 -5.69 -13.47 22.04
N ASP A 145 -6.34 -12.74 22.95
CA ASP A 145 -7.51 -11.87 22.66
C ASP A 145 -7.27 -10.79 21.57
N ASN A 146 -6.03 -10.65 21.10
CA ASN A 146 -5.64 -9.75 20.02
C ASN A 146 -6.11 -10.21 18.63
N LEU A 147 -6.48 -11.47 18.45
CA LEU A 147 -6.89 -12.03 17.15
C LEU A 147 -8.36 -12.44 17.15
N ALA A 148 -9.09 -12.05 16.11
CA ALA A 148 -10.44 -12.51 15.84
C ALA A 148 -10.47 -13.37 14.58
N VAL A 149 -11.24 -14.46 14.61
CA VAL A 149 -11.46 -15.28 13.42
C VAL A 149 -12.18 -14.44 12.37
N LYS A 150 -11.58 -14.32 11.19
CA LYS A 150 -12.21 -13.72 10.01
C LYS A 150 -11.75 -14.48 8.79
N LEU A 151 -12.63 -15.33 8.25
CA LEU A 151 -12.29 -16.28 7.18
C LEU A 151 -11.68 -15.64 5.93
N SER A 152 -12.00 -14.37 5.65
CA SER A 152 -11.49 -13.61 4.50
C SER A 152 -10.11 -12.96 4.74
N SER A 153 -9.70 -12.79 5.99
CA SER A 153 -8.40 -12.22 6.36
C SER A 153 -7.37 -13.32 6.61
N ARG A 154 -6.11 -13.05 6.35
CA ARG A 154 -4.98 -13.96 6.59
C ARG A 154 -4.00 -13.30 7.56
N TYR A 155 -3.59 -14.03 8.59
CA TYR A 155 -2.62 -13.55 9.58
C TYR A 155 -1.26 -14.21 9.39
N TYR A 156 -0.21 -13.39 9.47
CA TYR A 156 1.18 -13.74 9.31
C TYR A 156 1.98 -13.23 10.51
N LYS A 157 2.83 -14.08 11.08
CA LYS A 157 3.74 -13.72 12.17
C LYS A 157 5.17 -13.71 11.66
N LYS A 158 5.98 -12.76 12.12
CA LYS A 158 7.39 -12.70 11.77
C LYS A 158 8.10 -13.95 12.28
N ARG A 159 8.97 -14.54 11.45
CA ARG A 159 9.79 -15.67 11.87
C ARG A 159 10.79 -15.18 12.91
N VAL A 160 10.94 -15.95 14.00
CA VAL A 160 12.03 -15.71 14.94
C VAL A 160 13.31 -16.18 14.25
N LEU A 161 14.22 -15.24 13.96
CA LEU A 161 15.58 -15.61 13.59
C LEU A 161 16.22 -16.23 14.85
N SER A 162 16.45 -17.53 14.83
CA SER A 162 17.28 -18.20 15.82
C SER A 162 18.70 -17.62 15.70
N SER A 163 19.05 -16.70 16.59
CA SER A 163 20.45 -16.35 16.83
C SER A 163 21.13 -17.56 17.47
N GLU A 164 21.90 -18.31 16.68
CA GLU A 164 22.98 -19.16 17.18
C GLU A 164 24.14 -18.31 17.71
#